data_AF-A0A538CY06-F1
#
_entry.id   AF-A0A538CY06-F1
#
_cell.length_a   1.000
_cell.length_b   1.000
_cell.length_c   1.000
_cell.angle_alpha   90.00
_cell.angle_beta   90.00
_cell.angle_gamma   90.00
#
_symmetry.space_group_name_H-M   'P 1'
#
loop_
_entity.id
_entity.type
_entity.pdbx_description
1 polymer ?
#
loop_
_entity_poly.entity_id
_entity_poly.type
_entity_poly.pdbx_seq_one_letter_code
_entity_poly.pdbx_strand_id
1 'polypeptide(L)'
;MRVAADDTRGAAIDLEVWEMDAAAFGDFVAQVPAPMCIGQVLLADGRDVSGFLCEPIALEGAQDITQFGGWRAYRAAAAGPA
;
A
#
# COMPACT_ATOMS: atom_id res chain seq x y z
N MET A 1 -0.79 -5.61 -6.16
CA MET A 1 -1.74 -5.83 -5.04
C MET A 1 -3.17 -5.88 -5.57
N ARG A 2 -4.00 -6.81 -5.10
CA ARG A 2 -5.46 -6.71 -5.21
C ARG A 2 -6.05 -6.55 -3.79
N VAL A 3 -6.91 -5.56 -3.58
CA VAL A 3 -7.72 -5.46 -2.36
C VAL A 3 -8.90 -6.44 -2.49
N ALA A 4 -9.31 -7.07 -1.38
CA ALA A 4 -10.19 -8.23 -1.30
C ALA A 4 -11.59 -8.07 -1.96
N ALA A 5 -12.27 -9.22 -2.05
CA ALA A 5 -12.98 -9.76 -3.21
C ALA A 5 -14.42 -9.28 -3.52
N ASP A 6 -14.96 -8.21 -2.93
CA ASP A 6 -16.40 -7.89 -3.08
C ASP A 6 -16.76 -6.47 -3.58
N ASP A 7 -15.85 -5.81 -4.31
CA ASP A 7 -16.27 -4.74 -5.21
C ASP A 7 -15.34 -4.73 -6.42
N THR A 8 -15.92 -4.83 -7.62
CA THR A 8 -15.23 -4.83 -8.92
C THR A 8 -14.50 -3.51 -9.25
N ARG A 9 -14.12 -2.71 -8.25
CA ARG A 9 -13.60 -1.33 -8.38
C ARG A 9 -12.14 -1.13 -7.97
N GLY A 10 -11.41 -2.18 -7.56
CA GLY A 10 -9.98 -2.09 -7.27
C GLY A 10 -9.10 -2.16 -8.52
N ALA A 11 -7.92 -1.52 -8.49
CA ALA A 11 -6.88 -1.69 -9.51
C ALA A 11 -5.61 -2.31 -8.91
N ALA A 12 -4.74 -2.85 -9.77
CA ALA A 12 -3.42 -3.31 -9.35
C ALA A 12 -2.51 -2.10 -9.04
N ILE A 13 -1.89 -2.13 -7.87
CA ILE A 13 -0.91 -1.13 -7.42
C ILE A 13 0.50 -1.74 -7.36
N ASP A 14 1.49 -1.00 -7.85
CA ASP A 14 2.92 -1.30 -7.81
C ASP A 14 3.47 -1.22 -6.38
N LEU A 15 4.33 -2.19 -6.02
CA LEU A 15 4.87 -2.35 -4.67
C LEU A 15 6.32 -2.81 -4.74
N GLU A 16 7.01 -2.69 -3.61
CA GLU A 16 8.31 -3.29 -3.36
C GLU A 16 8.17 -4.34 -2.27
N VAL A 17 8.71 -5.54 -2.48
CA VAL A 17 8.69 -6.63 -1.49
C VAL A 17 10.10 -6.77 -0.92
N TRP A 18 10.19 -6.74 0.40
CA TRP A 18 11.44 -6.80 1.14
C TRP A 18 11.44 -8.04 2.06
N GLU A 19 12.60 -8.69 2.14
CA GLU A 19 12.84 -9.74 3.12
C GLU A 19 13.50 -9.14 4.36
N MET A 20 13.05 -9.56 5.55
CA MET A 20 13.51 -9.03 6.83
C MET A 20 13.56 -10.15 7.88
N ASP A 21 14.49 -10.04 8.82
CA ASP A 21 14.49 -10.88 10.01
C ASP A 21 13.22 -10.64 10.83
N ALA A 22 12.63 -11.69 11.41
CA ALA A 22 11.39 -11.58 12.17
C ALA A 22 11.47 -10.60 13.36
N ALA A 23 12.63 -10.52 14.03
CA ALA A 23 12.85 -9.56 15.11
C ALA A 23 12.87 -8.10 14.58
N ALA A 24 13.59 -7.85 13.50
CA ALA A 24 13.65 -6.54 12.86
C ALA A 24 12.28 -6.12 12.30
N PHE A 25 11.48 -7.08 11.82
CA PHE A 25 10.10 -6.82 11.42
C PHE A 25 9.24 -6.35 12.59
N GLY A 26 9.34 -6.97 13.78
CA GLY A 26 8.63 -6.51 14.97
C GLY A 26 8.96 -5.06 15.35
N ASP A 27 10.25 -4.71 15.36
CA ASP A 27 10.71 -3.35 15.64
C ASP A 27 10.25 -2.35 14.57
N PHE A 28 10.17 -2.78 13.31
CA PHE A 28 9.67 -1.97 12.21
C PHE A 28 8.16 -1.70 12.35
N VAL A 29 7.36 -2.73 12.63
CA VAL A 29 5.91 -2.60 12.84
C VAL A 29 5.60 -1.68 14.03
N ALA A 30 6.38 -1.76 15.12
CA ALA A 30 6.19 -0.91 16.30
C ALA A 30 6.38 0.60 16.01
N GLN A 31 7.05 0.96 14.91
CA GLN A 31 7.28 2.34 14.50
C GLN A 31 6.23 2.89 13.53
N VAL A 32 5.28 2.06 13.06
CA VAL A 32 4.25 2.47 12.11
C VAL A 32 3.22 3.36 12.82
N PRO A 33 3.11 4.66 12.48
CA PRO A 33 2.18 5.54 13.15
C PRO A 33 0.76 5.37 12.59
N ALA A 34 -0.25 5.60 13.43
CA ALA A 34 -1.61 5.79 12.96
C ALA A 34 -1.67 6.94 11.92
N PRO A 35 -2.52 6.84 10.89
CA PRO A 35 -3.53 5.81 10.64
C PRO A 35 -3.03 4.59 9.81
N MET A 36 -1.72 4.42 9.66
CA MET A 36 -1.16 3.28 8.92
C MET A 36 -1.16 2.02 9.79
N CYS A 37 -1.33 0.86 9.15
CA CYS A 37 -1.25 -0.43 9.81
C CYS A 37 -0.58 -1.47 8.90
N ILE A 38 -0.22 -2.62 9.49
CA ILE A 38 0.33 -3.76 8.75
C ILE A 38 -0.71 -4.87 8.70
N GLY A 39 -1.05 -5.31 7.50
CA GLY A 39 -1.99 -6.40 7.25
C GLY A 39 -1.57 -7.28 6.08
N GLN A 40 -2.46 -8.16 5.64
CA GLN A 40 -2.19 -9.05 4.51
C GLN A 40 -2.46 -8.34 3.17
N VAL A 41 -1.53 -8.51 2.23
CA VAL A 41 -1.60 -7.98 0.87
C VAL A 41 -1.43 -9.12 -0.14
N LEU A 42 -2.43 -9.28 -1.01
CA LEU A 42 -2.40 -10.26 -2.10
C LEU A 42 -1.58 -9.73 -3.29
N LEU A 43 -0.50 -10.41 -3.61
CA LEU A 43 0.36 -10.15 -4.76
C LEU A 43 -0.27 -10.69 -6.05
N ALA A 44 0.19 -10.18 -7.20
CA ALA A 44 -0.32 -10.60 -8.51
C ALA A 44 0.02 -12.06 -8.85
N ASP A 45 1.05 -12.62 -8.22
CA ASP A 45 1.45 -14.02 -8.32
C ASP A 45 0.66 -14.94 -7.37
N GLY A 46 -0.30 -14.40 -6.62
CA GLY A 46 -1.19 -15.14 -5.72
C GLY A 46 -0.66 -15.35 -4.31
N ARG A 47 0.54 -14.84 -3.96
CA ARG A 47 1.06 -14.90 -2.59
C ARG A 47 0.41 -13.83 -1.72
N ASP A 48 0.15 -14.16 -0.46
CA ASP A 48 -0.15 -13.18 0.58
C ASP A 48 1.15 -12.83 1.33
N VAL A 49 1.37 -11.53 1.53
CA VAL A 49 2.53 -11.00 2.29
C VAL A 49 2.07 -9.93 3.28
N SER A 50 2.85 -9.71 4.33
CA SER A 50 2.68 -8.53 5.19
C SER A 50 2.94 -7.25 4.40
N GLY A 51 2.03 -6.29 4.46
CA GLY A 51 2.17 -5.00 3.77
C GLY A 51 1.44 -3.86 4.46
N PHE A 52 1.77 -2.64 4.05
CA PHE A 52 1.14 -1.43 4.55
C PHE A 52 -0.31 -1.32 4.08
N LEU A 53 -1.19 -1.01 5.02
CA LEU A 53 -2.58 -0.64 4.81
C LEU A 53 -2.85 0.66 5.58
N CYS A 54 -4.07 1.16 5.47
CA CYS A 54 -4.50 2.35 6.16
C CYS A 54 -5.91 2.17 6.73
N GLU A 55 -6.15 2.71 7.92
CA GLU A 55 -7.48 2.72 8.51
C GLU A 55 -8.44 3.60 7.69
N PRO A 56 -9.75 3.27 7.64
CA PRO A 56 -10.73 3.98 6.81
C PRO A 56 -10.80 5.50 7.05
N ILE A 57 -10.51 5.95 8.27
CA ILE A 57 -10.52 7.37 8.65
C ILE A 57 -9.57 8.22 7.79
N ALA A 58 -8.48 7.63 7.29
CA ALA A 58 -7.52 8.34 6.47
C ALA A 58 -8.03 8.61 5.04
N LEU A 59 -9.13 7.97 4.62
CA LEU A 59 -9.73 8.19 3.31
C LEU A 59 -10.63 9.43 3.28
N GLU A 60 -10.98 9.99 4.43
CA GLU A 60 -11.80 11.20 4.51
C GLU A 60 -11.06 12.40 3.90
N GLY A 61 -11.57 12.92 2.78
CA GLY A 61 -10.94 14.02 2.04
C GLY A 61 -9.66 13.65 1.29
N ALA A 62 -9.27 12.37 1.28
CA ALA A 62 -8.11 11.91 0.55
C ALA A 62 -8.37 11.92 -0.96
N GLN A 63 -7.31 12.21 -1.72
CA GLN A 63 -7.35 12.10 -3.18
C GLN A 63 -7.16 10.65 -3.60
N ASP A 64 -8.05 10.15 -4.45
CA ASP A 64 -7.85 8.86 -5.12
C ASP A 64 -6.75 8.97 -6.19
N ILE A 65 -5.66 8.23 -5.96
CA ILE A 65 -4.51 8.15 -6.87
C ILE A 65 -4.40 6.78 -7.56
N THR A 66 -5.42 5.92 -7.46
CA THR A 66 -5.43 4.55 -8.02
C THR A 66 -5.10 4.52 -9.51
N GLN A 67 -5.57 5.52 -10.27
CA GLN A 67 -5.32 5.68 -11.71
C GLN A 67 -3.84 5.81 -12.09
N PHE A 68 -2.97 6.21 -11.15
CA PHE A 68 -1.53 6.30 -11.41
C PHE A 68 -0.82 4.95 -11.30
N GLY A 69 -1.48 3.90 -10.79
CA GLY A 69 -0.90 2.57 -10.62
C GLY A 69 0.14 2.46 -9.50
N GLY A 70 0.52 3.57 -8.85
CA GLY A 70 1.48 3.54 -7.74
C GLY A 70 1.96 4.93 -7.31
N TRP A 71 2.55 4.98 -6.11
CA TRP A 71 3.01 6.22 -5.49
C TRP A 71 4.10 6.95 -6.29
N ARG A 72 5.07 6.20 -6.85
CA ARG A 72 6.16 6.77 -7.65
C ARG A 72 5.62 7.48 -8.90
N ALA A 73 4.65 6.88 -9.59
CA ALA A 73 4.03 7.47 -10.77
C ALA A 73 3.19 8.71 -10.43
N TYR A 74 2.39 8.66 -9.35
CA TYR A 74 1.68 9.85 -8.85
C TYR A 74 2.66 10.99 -8.51
N ARG A 75 3.76 10.68 -7.82
CA ARG A 75 4.76 11.68 -7.43
C ARG A 75 5.45 12.34 -8.61
N ALA A 76 5.73 11.58 -9.68
CA ALA A 76 6.27 12.12 -10.92
C ALA A 76 5.26 13.02 -11.65
N ALA A 77 3.99 12.62 -11.72
CA ALA A 77 2.93 13.44 -12.32
C ALA A 77 2.68 14.74 -11.53
N ALA A 78 2.75 14.68 -10.20
CA ALA A 78 2.53 15.82 -9.32
C ALA A 78 3.71 16.80 -9.25
N ALA A 79 4.92 16.40 -9.69
CA ALA A 79 6.11 17.25 -9.64
C ALA A 79 6.16 18.33 -10.73
N GLY A 80 5.23 18.32 -11.71
CA GLY A 80 5.33 19.15 -12.91
C GLY A 80 6.51 18.72 -13.81
N PRO A 81 6.55 19.15 -15.09
CA PRO A 81 7.74 18.93 -15.91
C PRO A 81 8.93 19.67 -15.29
N ALA A 82 10.07 18.98 -15.21
CA ALA A 82 11.35 19.58 -14.83
C ALA A 82 11.76 20.68 -15.82
#